data_AF-A0A934YHY7-F1
#
_entry.id   AF-A0A934YHY7-F1
#
_cell.length_a   1.000
_cell.length_b   1.000
_cell.length_c   1.000
_cell.angle_alpha   90.00
_cell.angle_beta   90.00
_cell.angle_gamma   90.00
#
_symmetry.space_group_name_H-M   'P 1'
#
loop_
_entity.id
_entity.type
_entity.pdbx_description
1 polymer ?
#
loop_
_entity_poly.entity_id
_entity_poly.type
_entity_poly.pdbx_seq_one_letter_code
_entity_poly.pdbx_strand_id
1 'polypeptide(L)'
;MATRRRRSRKRRATALSSSRSRGNSDHRVYSLERSLRGGDVLCKTDGQPERVLSAKHQGGKEDTVSQFLLDLSGLGTKKVRTNEHGKTRPLSFRDIARLVIIDEETVIKEDSPVLSGQVIHKTVESGVFRLLLTGTDDSSIIAKEDPKVAKGRQAGKVELLEGLLKATRERLAELGEVSTLAEERDRLTRVDASIQTALVERTAAQASVAPLQARRSTAWTALKAAESKLAVLSELQTRFDLLQQQYESDLRRLEAIAEAGVRLDQLKEERCPMCGALSEHQHHDHREERPAPADVSLACKAEAAKTFKLLQDLQTTRAATAAEVEQLQGARDARQGHASVFPRS
;
A
#
# COMPACT_ATOMS: atom_id res chain seq x y z
N MET A 1 16.94 -57.02 54.68
CA MET A 1 17.94 -58.02 54.25
C MET A 1 17.43 -59.41 54.61
N ALA A 2 17.03 -60.21 53.63
CA ALA A 2 17.00 -61.69 53.64
C ALA A 2 16.19 -62.16 52.41
N THR A 3 16.88 -62.20 51.29
CA THR A 3 16.43 -62.69 49.98
C THR A 3 16.13 -64.18 50.03
N ARG A 4 14.85 -64.57 50.02
CA ARG A 4 14.44 -65.97 49.81
C ARG A 4 14.43 -66.30 48.32
N ARG A 5 15.55 -66.85 47.85
CA ARG A 5 15.67 -67.59 46.58
C ARG A 5 14.61 -68.68 46.50
N ARG A 6 13.66 -68.58 45.57
CA ARG A 6 12.88 -69.73 45.09
C ARG A 6 13.37 -70.11 43.69
N ARG A 7 14.05 -71.26 43.65
CA ARG A 7 14.52 -71.96 42.45
C ARG A 7 13.31 -72.29 41.55
N SER A 8 13.21 -71.61 40.41
CA SER A 8 12.31 -72.00 39.32
C SER A 8 12.96 -73.13 38.52
N ARG A 9 12.40 -74.33 38.65
CA ARG A 9 12.77 -75.54 37.89
C ARG A 9 12.60 -75.27 36.39
N LYS A 10 13.70 -75.14 35.63
CA LYS A 10 13.69 -75.31 34.17
C LYS A 10 13.35 -76.77 33.87
N ARG A 11 12.09 -77.06 33.56
CA ARG A 11 11.70 -78.32 32.94
C ARG A 11 12.07 -78.23 31.47
N ARG A 12 13.09 -78.98 31.04
CA ARG A 12 13.31 -79.33 29.63
C ARG A 12 12.14 -80.22 29.21
N ALA A 13 11.23 -79.69 28.41
CA ALA A 13 10.31 -80.51 27.62
C ALA A 13 11.05 -80.85 26.32
N THR A 14 11.72 -82.00 26.31
CA THR A 14 12.28 -82.59 25.10
C THR A 14 11.12 -83.23 24.35
N ALA A 15 10.45 -82.47 23.47
CA ALA A 15 9.56 -83.05 22.48
C ALA A 15 10.40 -83.39 21.25
N LEU A 16 10.93 -84.60 21.20
CA LEU A 16 11.39 -85.21 19.96
C LEU A 16 10.14 -85.49 19.11
N SER A 17 9.86 -84.65 18.13
CA SER A 17 9.01 -85.03 17.00
C SER A 17 9.80 -84.74 15.72
N SER A 18 10.59 -85.72 15.30
CA SER A 18 11.31 -85.71 14.03
C SER A 18 10.33 -85.93 12.88
N SER A 19 9.83 -84.85 12.29
CA SER A 19 9.15 -84.90 10.99
C SER A 19 10.18 -84.61 9.89
N ARG A 20 10.76 -85.65 9.30
CA ARG A 20 11.56 -85.56 8.07
C ARG A 20 10.62 -85.41 6.88
N SER A 21 10.41 -84.19 6.38
CA SER A 21 9.78 -83.97 5.07
C SER A 21 10.85 -83.94 3.98
N ARG A 22 10.83 -84.91 3.06
CA ARG A 22 11.65 -84.91 1.83
C ARG A 22 10.99 -84.01 0.80
N GLY A 23 11.64 -82.90 0.45
CA GLY A 23 11.12 -81.96 -0.54
C GLY A 23 11.95 -80.69 -0.74
N ASN A 24 13.28 -80.75 -0.62
CA ASN A 24 14.25 -79.90 -1.30
C ASN A 24 15.64 -80.51 -1.00
N SER A 25 16.54 -80.55 -1.98
CA SER A 25 17.89 -81.13 -1.88
C SER A 25 18.84 -80.20 -1.13
N ASP A 26 18.47 -79.84 0.10
CA ASP A 26 19.28 -79.09 1.03
C ASP A 26 18.84 -79.57 2.42
N HIS A 27 19.60 -80.47 3.05
CA HIS A 27 19.28 -81.06 4.36
C HIS A 27 19.44 -80.06 5.52
N ARG A 28 19.02 -78.81 5.32
CA ARG A 28 19.14 -77.73 6.30
C ARG A 28 18.07 -77.89 7.37
N VAL A 29 18.51 -77.86 8.62
CA VAL A 29 17.62 -77.87 9.79
C VAL A 29 17.41 -76.43 10.23
N TYR A 30 16.14 -76.01 10.28
CA TYR A 30 15.72 -74.70 10.78
C TYR A 30 15.08 -74.86 12.15
N SER A 31 15.52 -74.08 13.14
CA SER A 31 14.91 -74.02 14.47
C SER A 31 14.24 -72.66 14.67
N LEU A 32 12.94 -72.67 14.95
CA LEU A 32 12.15 -71.48 15.25
C LEU A 32 11.83 -71.43 16.75
N GLU A 33 12.39 -70.46 17.45
CA GLU A 33 12.20 -70.26 18.88
C GLU A 33 11.35 -69.01 19.15
N ARG A 34 10.35 -69.14 20.03
CA ARG A 34 9.55 -68.00 20.50
C ARG A 34 9.22 -68.12 21.97
N SER A 35 9.09 -66.98 22.64
CA SER A 35 8.57 -66.92 24.00
C SER A 35 7.07 -67.28 24.03
N LEU A 36 6.65 -68.01 25.06
CA LEU A 36 5.24 -68.31 25.32
C LEU A 36 4.42 -67.04 25.63
N ARG A 37 5.07 -65.96 26.07
CA ARG A 37 4.43 -64.65 26.30
C ARG A 37 4.20 -63.84 25.01
N GLY A 38 4.58 -64.38 23.85
CA GLY A 38 4.49 -63.70 22.56
C GLY A 38 5.78 -62.96 22.17
N GLY A 39 5.70 -62.19 21.08
CA GLY A 39 6.84 -61.52 20.45
C GLY A 39 7.22 -62.12 19.10
N ASP A 40 8.31 -61.60 18.53
CA ASP A 40 8.89 -62.09 17.28
C ASP A 40 9.60 -63.44 17.46
N VAL A 41 9.92 -64.08 16.34
CA VAL A 41 10.43 -65.46 16.31
C VAL A 41 11.90 -65.45 15.92
N LEU A 42 12.74 -66.09 16.72
CA LEU A 42 14.15 -66.27 16.42
C LEU A 42 14.33 -67.51 15.53
N CYS A 43 14.93 -67.34 14.37
CA CYS A 43 15.23 -68.40 13.42
C CYS A 43 16.74 -68.70 13.47
N LYS A 44 17.08 -69.96 13.80
CA LYS A 44 18.45 -70.47 13.80
C LYS A 44 18.60 -71.50 12.68
N THR A 45 19.70 -71.40 11.95
CA THR A 45 20.07 -72.32 10.88
C THR A 45 21.52 -72.71 11.09
N ASP A 46 21.84 -74.00 10.96
CA ASP A 46 23.22 -74.47 11.13
C ASP A 46 24.16 -73.77 10.12
N GLY A 47 25.13 -73.01 10.63
CA GLY A 47 26.13 -72.29 9.84
C GLY A 47 25.74 -70.89 9.35
N GLN A 48 24.60 -70.32 9.77
CA GLN A 48 24.20 -68.94 9.45
C GLN A 48 23.90 -68.09 10.70
N PRO A 49 24.01 -66.75 10.62
CA PRO A 49 23.65 -65.87 11.73
C PRO A 49 22.16 -66.00 12.09
N GLU A 50 21.84 -65.87 13.38
CA GLU A 50 20.46 -65.91 13.87
C GLU A 50 19.66 -64.74 13.28
N ARG A 51 18.45 -65.03 12.80
CA ARG A 51 17.53 -64.02 12.21
C ARG A 51 16.33 -63.82 13.11
N VAL A 52 15.86 -62.58 13.23
CA VAL A 52 14.60 -62.26 13.91
C VAL A 52 13.50 -62.09 12.86
N LEU A 53 12.47 -62.93 12.93
CA LEU A 53 11.33 -62.92 12.02
C LEU A 53 10.11 -62.34 12.74
N SER A 54 9.48 -61.34 12.12
CA SER A 54 8.28 -60.73 12.67
C SER A 54 7.08 -61.68 12.65
N ALA A 55 6.29 -61.67 13.73
CA ALA A 55 5.15 -62.57 13.88
C ALA A 55 3.95 -62.21 12.99
N LYS A 56 3.81 -60.94 12.59
CA LYS A 56 2.73 -60.45 11.73
C LYS A 56 3.19 -60.40 10.28
N HIS A 57 2.43 -61.03 9.38
CA HIS A 57 2.71 -60.97 7.96
C HIS A 57 2.45 -59.55 7.40
N GLN A 58 3.39 -59.07 6.58
CA GLN A 58 3.24 -57.90 5.75
C GLN A 58 3.81 -58.22 4.37
N GLY A 59 3.05 -57.93 3.32
CA GLY A 59 3.49 -58.16 1.95
C GLY A 59 4.77 -57.40 1.61
N GLY A 60 5.71 -58.08 0.96
CA GLY A 60 6.98 -57.49 0.52
C GLY A 60 8.07 -57.40 1.60
N LYS A 61 7.82 -57.86 2.83
CA LYS A 61 8.85 -58.01 3.86
C LYS A 61 9.29 -59.46 3.99
N GLU A 62 10.56 -59.71 3.70
CA GLU A 62 11.20 -61.04 3.77
C GLU A 62 11.40 -61.53 5.22
N ASP A 63 11.50 -60.61 6.18
CA ASP A 63 11.69 -60.92 7.61
C ASP A 63 10.36 -61.10 8.38
N THR A 64 9.44 -61.89 7.81
CA THR A 64 8.22 -62.34 8.51
C THR A 64 8.20 -63.86 8.54
N VAL A 65 7.68 -64.46 9.62
CA VAL A 65 7.56 -65.93 9.72
C VAL A 65 6.74 -66.49 8.55
N SER A 66 5.67 -65.79 8.18
CA SER A 66 4.83 -66.16 7.05
C SER A 66 5.60 -66.14 5.73
N GLN A 67 6.37 -65.08 5.45
CA GLN A 67 7.12 -64.98 4.21
C GLN A 67 8.22 -66.05 4.14
N PHE A 68 8.97 -66.23 5.23
CA PHE A 68 10.00 -67.26 5.34
C PHE A 68 9.47 -68.67 5.02
N LEU A 69 8.32 -69.06 5.59
CA LEU A 69 7.72 -70.36 5.33
C LEU A 69 7.16 -70.48 3.89
N LEU A 70 6.65 -69.38 3.32
CA LEU A 70 6.20 -69.34 1.94
C LEU A 70 7.37 -69.47 0.95
N ASP A 71 8.50 -68.82 1.23
CA ASP A 71 9.71 -68.89 0.41
C ASP A 71 10.28 -70.32 0.40
N LEU A 72 10.32 -70.98 1.57
CA LEU A 72 10.67 -72.41 1.65
C LEU A 72 9.74 -73.31 0.82
N SER A 73 8.48 -72.89 0.66
CA SER A 73 7.46 -73.61 -0.10
C SER A 73 7.40 -73.21 -1.59
N GLY A 74 8.24 -72.26 -2.03
CA GLY A 74 8.22 -71.72 -3.40
C GLY A 74 7.03 -70.80 -3.72
N LEU A 75 6.30 -70.31 -2.70
CA LEU A 75 5.06 -69.53 -2.83
C LEU A 75 5.19 -68.07 -2.41
N GLY A 76 6.40 -67.60 -2.10
CA GLY A 76 6.66 -66.28 -1.53
C GLY A 76 6.12 -65.07 -2.29
N THR A 77 6.13 -65.11 -3.63
CA THR A 77 5.75 -63.97 -4.47
C THR A 77 4.28 -64.00 -4.92
N LYS A 78 3.54 -65.04 -4.53
CA LYS A 78 2.20 -65.30 -5.05
C LYS A 78 1.16 -64.37 -4.41
N LYS A 79 0.14 -64.02 -5.19
CA LYS A 79 -0.99 -63.18 -4.75
C LYS A 79 -2.32 -63.92 -4.88
N VAL A 80 -3.26 -63.57 -4.00
CA VAL A 80 -4.61 -64.14 -3.97
C VAL A 80 -5.65 -63.03 -4.02
N ARG A 81 -6.73 -63.27 -4.74
CA ARG A 81 -7.89 -62.39 -4.83
C ARG A 81 -8.68 -62.36 -3.52
N THR A 82 -9.03 -61.14 -3.09
CA THR A 82 -9.77 -60.89 -1.85
C THR A 82 -11.26 -60.64 -2.06
N ASN A 83 -11.65 -60.15 -3.24
CA ASN A 83 -13.04 -59.80 -3.53
C ASN A 83 -13.42 -60.05 -4.99
N GLU A 84 -14.70 -59.98 -5.30
CA GLU A 84 -15.23 -60.14 -6.66
C GLU A 84 -14.80 -59.02 -7.63
N HIS A 85 -14.33 -57.87 -7.13
CA HIS A 85 -13.83 -56.78 -7.98
C HIS A 85 -12.37 -56.97 -8.43
N GLY A 86 -11.73 -58.06 -8.03
CA GLY A 86 -10.37 -58.41 -8.47
C GLY A 86 -9.26 -57.76 -7.65
N LYS A 87 -9.57 -57.21 -6.47
CA LYS A 87 -8.55 -56.71 -5.54
C LYS A 87 -7.74 -57.89 -5.01
N THR A 88 -6.42 -57.84 -5.17
CA THR A 88 -5.50 -58.88 -4.73
C THR A 88 -4.74 -58.47 -3.47
N ARG A 89 -4.27 -59.45 -2.71
CA ARG A 89 -3.30 -59.28 -1.64
C ARG A 89 -2.19 -60.34 -1.74
N PRO A 90 -1.01 -60.08 -1.17
CA PRO A 90 0.03 -61.10 -1.00
C PRO A 90 -0.50 -62.30 -0.21
N LEU A 91 -0.11 -63.50 -0.65
CA LEU A 91 -0.44 -64.76 0.02
C LEU A 91 0.21 -64.79 1.41
N SER A 92 -0.52 -65.23 2.43
CA SER A 92 0.04 -65.49 3.75
C SER A 92 0.14 -66.99 4.00
N PHE A 93 1.15 -67.44 4.74
CA PHE A 93 1.30 -68.84 5.11
C PHE A 93 0.10 -69.35 5.92
N ARG A 94 -0.59 -68.46 6.65
CA ARG A 94 -1.82 -68.80 7.37
C ARG A 94 -2.94 -69.25 6.43
N ASP A 95 -2.96 -68.74 5.20
CA ASP A 95 -3.95 -69.12 4.19
C ASP A 95 -3.75 -70.58 3.72
N ILE A 96 -2.51 -71.08 3.76
CA ILE A 96 -2.14 -72.46 3.40
C ILE A 96 -2.16 -73.38 4.62
N ALA A 97 -1.81 -72.88 5.81
CA ALA A 97 -1.63 -73.67 7.03
C ALA A 97 -2.84 -74.57 7.35
N ARG A 98 -4.04 -74.10 7.05
CA ARG A 98 -5.30 -74.82 7.20
C ARG A 98 -5.48 -76.04 6.28
N LEU A 99 -4.68 -76.15 5.21
CA LEU A 99 -4.65 -77.31 4.31
C LEU A 99 -3.53 -78.30 4.69
N VAL A 100 -2.56 -77.83 5.47
CA VAL A 100 -1.41 -78.64 5.94
C VAL A 100 -1.72 -79.27 7.29
N ILE A 101 -2.42 -78.55 8.15
CA ILE A 101 -2.81 -78.99 9.50
C ILE A 101 -4.34 -78.93 9.56
N ILE A 102 -4.96 -80.10 9.49
CA ILE A 102 -6.41 -80.27 9.51
C ILE A 102 -6.77 -81.02 10.79
N ASP A 103 -7.76 -80.52 11.54
CA ASP A 103 -8.30 -81.20 12.71
C ASP A 103 -9.34 -82.26 12.33
N GLU A 104 -9.57 -83.23 13.22
CA GLU A 104 -10.47 -84.35 12.98
C GLU A 104 -11.91 -83.88 12.71
N GLU A 105 -12.38 -82.85 13.44
CA GLU A 105 -13.71 -82.27 13.23
C GLU A 105 -13.90 -81.71 11.82
N THR A 106 -12.89 -81.09 11.21
CA THR A 106 -13.00 -80.57 9.84
C THR A 106 -12.99 -81.69 8.80
N VAL A 107 -12.39 -82.85 9.11
CA VAL A 107 -12.40 -84.02 8.21
C VAL A 107 -13.78 -84.71 8.20
N ILE A 108 -14.52 -84.68 9.31
CA ILE A 108 -15.81 -85.40 9.46
C ILE A 108 -17.00 -84.59 8.91
N LYS A 109 -16.89 -83.27 8.78
CA LYS A 109 -17.98 -82.39 8.29
C LYS A 109 -18.39 -82.72 6.85
N GLU A 110 -19.67 -82.45 6.53
CA GLU A 110 -20.21 -82.61 5.17
C GLU A 110 -19.64 -81.58 4.18
N ASP A 111 -19.26 -80.39 4.66
CA ASP A 111 -18.65 -79.33 3.87
C ASP A 111 -17.18 -79.64 3.52
N SER A 112 -16.73 -79.13 2.37
CA SER A 112 -15.34 -79.32 1.94
C SER A 112 -14.34 -78.75 2.96
N PRO A 113 -13.31 -79.52 3.38
CA PRO A 113 -12.24 -79.04 4.28
C PRO A 113 -11.49 -77.81 3.75
N VAL A 114 -11.57 -77.57 2.43
CA VAL A 114 -10.97 -76.43 1.73
C VAL A 114 -11.69 -75.12 2.05
N LEU A 115 -12.94 -75.15 2.55
CA LEU A 115 -13.72 -73.96 2.87
C LEU A 115 -13.98 -73.88 4.38
N SER A 116 -13.81 -72.69 4.96
CA SER A 116 -14.07 -72.48 6.40
C SER A 116 -15.55 -72.24 6.73
N GLY A 117 -16.41 -72.15 5.71
CA GLY A 117 -17.82 -71.76 5.83
C GLY A 117 -18.04 -70.25 5.90
N GLN A 118 -17.00 -69.42 6.07
CA GLN A 118 -17.14 -67.96 6.12
C GLN A 118 -17.18 -67.36 4.70
N VAL A 119 -18.31 -66.72 4.37
CA VAL A 119 -18.56 -66.11 3.04
C VAL A 119 -17.47 -65.09 2.66
N ILE A 120 -16.94 -64.35 3.65
CA ILE A 120 -15.91 -63.33 3.44
C ILE A 120 -14.56 -63.94 3.02
N HIS A 121 -14.25 -65.15 3.48
CA HIS A 121 -12.98 -65.82 3.18
C HIS A 121 -13.06 -66.71 1.96
N LYS A 122 -14.26 -67.14 1.54
CA LYS A 122 -14.49 -68.03 0.40
C LYS A 122 -13.66 -67.70 -0.84
N THR A 123 -13.60 -66.42 -1.25
CA THR A 123 -12.83 -65.99 -2.44
C THR A 123 -11.33 -66.24 -2.27
N VAL A 124 -10.78 -65.96 -1.09
CA VAL A 124 -9.37 -66.20 -0.78
C VAL A 124 -9.09 -67.69 -0.74
N GLU A 125 -9.94 -68.45 -0.05
CA GLU A 125 -9.76 -69.89 0.18
C GLU A 125 -9.80 -70.69 -1.12
N SER A 126 -10.78 -70.41 -1.99
CA SER A 126 -10.85 -71.01 -3.33
C SER A 126 -9.66 -70.59 -4.20
N GLY A 127 -9.17 -69.35 -4.06
CA GLY A 127 -7.99 -68.86 -4.78
C GLY A 127 -6.70 -69.56 -4.36
N VAL A 128 -6.51 -69.76 -3.05
CA VAL A 128 -5.35 -70.50 -2.49
C VAL A 128 -5.38 -71.95 -2.95
N PHE A 129 -6.54 -72.60 -2.88
CA PHE A 129 -6.65 -73.99 -3.31
C PHE A 129 -6.39 -74.14 -4.81
N ARG A 130 -6.92 -73.23 -5.64
CA ARG A 130 -6.61 -73.18 -7.07
C ARG A 130 -5.11 -73.01 -7.30
N LEU A 131 -4.47 -72.06 -6.62
CA LEU A 131 -3.01 -71.84 -6.72
C LEU A 131 -2.21 -73.11 -6.42
N LEU A 132 -2.59 -73.87 -5.40
CA LEU A 132 -1.91 -75.13 -5.07
C LEU A 132 -2.12 -76.22 -6.13
N LEU A 133 -3.29 -76.25 -6.77
CA LEU A 133 -3.59 -77.22 -7.83
C LEU A 133 -2.95 -76.85 -9.18
N THR A 134 -2.92 -75.57 -9.54
CA THR A 134 -2.52 -75.11 -10.88
C THR A 134 -1.15 -74.45 -10.93
N GLY A 135 -0.57 -74.07 -9.79
CA GLY A 135 0.67 -73.28 -9.70
C GLY A 135 0.54 -71.82 -10.16
N THR A 136 -0.65 -71.42 -10.64
CA THR A 136 -0.95 -70.08 -11.15
C THR A 136 -1.67 -69.24 -10.10
N ASP A 137 -1.21 -68.02 -9.87
CA ASP A 137 -1.76 -67.11 -8.89
C ASP A 137 -2.67 -66.06 -9.52
N ASP A 138 -3.28 -65.23 -8.66
CA ASP A 138 -4.24 -64.21 -9.10
C ASP A 138 -3.58 -62.88 -9.49
N SER A 139 -2.27 -62.88 -9.72
CA SER A 139 -1.48 -61.67 -10.00
C SER A 139 -1.89 -60.96 -11.30
N SER A 140 -2.45 -61.69 -12.27
CA SER A 140 -2.91 -61.16 -13.56
C SER A 140 -4.29 -60.49 -13.51
N ILE A 141 -4.98 -60.53 -12.37
CA ILE A 141 -6.32 -59.96 -12.24
C ILE A 141 -6.22 -58.43 -12.14
N ILE A 142 -6.78 -57.73 -13.14
CA ILE A 142 -6.94 -56.28 -13.13
C ILE A 142 -8.17 -55.93 -12.30
N ALA A 143 -7.97 -55.26 -11.17
CA ALA A 143 -9.06 -54.81 -10.33
C ALA A 143 -9.90 -53.74 -11.05
N LYS A 144 -11.22 -53.90 -11.03
CA LYS A 144 -12.15 -52.88 -11.54
C LYS A 144 -12.45 -51.86 -10.43
N GLU A 145 -12.58 -50.60 -10.82
CA GLU A 145 -12.98 -49.51 -9.91
C GLU A 145 -14.35 -49.80 -9.30
N ASP A 146 -14.53 -49.47 -8.01
CA ASP A 146 -15.81 -49.62 -7.33
C ASP A 146 -16.85 -48.68 -7.98
N PRO A 147 -18.02 -49.19 -8.42
CA PRO A 147 -19.06 -48.38 -9.05
C PRO A 147 -19.52 -47.20 -8.18
N LYS A 148 -19.44 -47.30 -6.85
CA LYS A 148 -19.77 -46.17 -5.95
C LYS A 148 -18.75 -45.04 -6.07
N VAL A 149 -17.46 -45.36 -6.16
CA VAL A 149 -16.38 -44.39 -6.33
C VAL A 149 -16.48 -43.73 -7.70
N ALA A 150 -16.73 -44.52 -8.74
CA ALA A 150 -16.92 -44.00 -10.10
C ALA A 150 -18.11 -43.02 -10.18
N LYS A 151 -19.26 -43.36 -9.55
CA LYS A 151 -20.43 -42.48 -9.48
C LYS A 151 -20.15 -41.19 -8.72
N GLY A 152 -19.50 -41.27 -7.55
CA GLY A 152 -19.13 -40.09 -6.77
C GLY A 152 -18.21 -39.13 -7.53
N ARG A 153 -17.21 -39.68 -8.23
CA ARG A 153 -16.31 -38.90 -9.10
C ARG A 153 -17.06 -38.21 -10.24
N GLN A 154 -18.00 -38.90 -10.88
CA GLN A 154 -18.80 -38.32 -11.95
C GLN A 154 -19.72 -37.21 -11.43
N ALA A 155 -20.37 -37.41 -10.27
CA ALA A 155 -21.20 -36.39 -9.63
C ALA A 155 -20.41 -35.12 -9.29
N GLY A 156 -19.22 -35.26 -8.68
CA GLY A 156 -18.37 -34.10 -8.36
C GLY A 156 -17.89 -33.34 -9.60
N LYS A 157 -17.65 -34.03 -10.72
CA LYS A 157 -17.35 -33.36 -12.00
C LYS A 157 -18.54 -32.56 -12.54
N VAL A 158 -19.75 -33.10 -12.43
CA VAL A 158 -20.97 -32.42 -12.87
C VAL A 158 -21.19 -31.17 -12.01
N GLU A 159 -21.11 -31.29 -10.69
CA GLU A 159 -21.26 -30.17 -9.76
C GLU A 159 -20.25 -29.03 -10.04
N LEU A 160 -18.99 -29.37 -10.30
CA LEU A 160 -17.97 -28.39 -10.70
C LEU A 160 -18.35 -27.67 -12.00
N LEU A 161 -18.76 -28.42 -13.03
CA LEU A 161 -19.15 -27.85 -14.32
C LEU A 161 -20.39 -26.96 -14.20
N GLU A 162 -21.37 -27.35 -13.38
CA GLU A 162 -22.56 -26.56 -13.10
C GLU A 162 -22.20 -25.24 -12.40
N GLY A 163 -21.28 -25.28 -11.42
CA GLY A 163 -20.75 -24.09 -10.77
C GLY A 163 -20.04 -23.13 -11.74
N LEU A 164 -19.19 -23.67 -12.63
CA LEU A 164 -18.51 -22.87 -13.67
C LEU A 164 -19.51 -22.26 -14.66
N LEU A 165 -20.51 -23.04 -15.09
CA LEU A 165 -21.57 -22.56 -15.98
C LEU A 165 -22.36 -21.42 -15.34
N LYS A 166 -22.70 -21.55 -14.06
CA LYS A 166 -23.41 -20.51 -13.32
C LYS A 166 -22.60 -19.22 -13.25
N ALA A 167 -21.36 -19.28 -12.78
CA ALA A 167 -20.48 -18.11 -12.69
C ALA A 167 -20.24 -17.43 -14.05
N THR A 168 -20.13 -18.23 -15.12
CA THR A 168 -19.95 -17.70 -16.48
C THR A 168 -21.21 -16.99 -16.98
N ARG A 169 -22.40 -17.54 -16.71
CA ARG A 169 -23.68 -16.91 -17.07
C ARG A 169 -23.92 -15.61 -16.31
N GLU A 170 -23.57 -15.56 -15.03
CA GLU A 170 -23.65 -14.34 -14.21
C GLU A 170 -22.77 -13.23 -14.78
N ARG A 171 -21.50 -13.53 -15.12
CA ARG A 171 -20.60 -12.56 -15.78
C ARG A 171 -21.12 -12.07 -17.13
N LEU A 172 -21.77 -12.95 -17.91
CA LEU A 172 -22.39 -12.55 -19.18
C LEU A 172 -23.60 -11.64 -18.95
N ALA A 173 -24.38 -11.86 -17.90
CA ALA A 173 -25.51 -11.01 -17.56
C ALA A 173 -25.08 -9.61 -17.07
N GLU A 174 -23.97 -9.52 -16.33
CA GLU A 174 -23.37 -8.23 -15.90
C GLU A 174 -22.95 -7.34 -17.07
N LEU A 175 -22.55 -7.95 -18.20
CA LEU A 175 -22.18 -7.23 -19.43
C LEU A 175 -23.41 -6.60 -20.14
N GLY A 176 -24.63 -6.90 -19.70
CA GLY A 176 -25.88 -6.34 -20.25
C GLY A 176 -26.26 -6.92 -21.62
N GLU A 177 -27.15 -6.23 -22.34
CA GLU A 177 -27.42 -6.53 -23.75
C GLU A 177 -26.16 -6.21 -24.55
N VAL A 178 -25.46 -7.26 -24.99
CA VAL A 178 -24.32 -7.12 -25.88
C VAL A 178 -24.85 -6.71 -27.25
N SER A 179 -24.83 -5.41 -27.52
CA SER A 179 -25.03 -4.83 -28.85
C SER A 179 -24.10 -5.52 -29.84
N THR A 180 -24.46 -5.50 -31.12
CA THR A 180 -23.57 -6.12 -32.12
C THR A 180 -22.20 -5.43 -32.08
N LEU A 181 -21.13 -6.18 -32.40
CA LEU A 181 -19.77 -5.63 -32.38
C LEU A 181 -19.62 -4.41 -33.30
N ALA A 182 -20.46 -4.31 -34.34
CA ALA A 182 -20.59 -3.13 -35.19
C ALA A 182 -21.18 -1.92 -34.45
N GLU A 183 -22.29 -2.11 -33.72
CA GLU A 183 -22.94 -1.04 -32.94
C GLU A 183 -22.02 -0.47 -31.85
N GLU A 184 -21.24 -1.32 -31.18
CA GLU A 184 -20.27 -0.85 -30.18
C GLU A 184 -19.11 -0.07 -30.81
N ARG A 185 -18.64 -0.48 -32.00
CA ARG A 185 -17.67 0.30 -32.77
C ARG A 185 -18.24 1.66 -33.18
N ASP A 186 -19.49 1.71 -33.61
CA ASP A 186 -20.17 2.95 -33.98
C ASP A 186 -20.47 3.85 -32.78
N ARG A 187 -20.67 3.28 -31.59
CA ARG A 187 -20.73 4.05 -30.33
C ARG A 187 -19.36 4.64 -29.99
N LEU A 188 -18.30 3.83 -30.07
CA LEU A 188 -16.94 4.27 -29.77
C LEU A 188 -16.51 5.42 -30.69
N THR A 189 -16.74 5.30 -32.00
CA THR A 189 -16.40 6.36 -32.97
C THR A 189 -17.15 7.67 -32.70
N ARG A 190 -18.43 7.61 -32.30
CA ARG A 190 -19.20 8.80 -31.91
C ARG A 190 -18.67 9.44 -30.63
N VAL A 191 -18.33 8.63 -29.63
CA VAL A 191 -17.74 9.13 -28.39
C VAL A 191 -16.39 9.78 -28.67
N ASP A 192 -15.52 9.14 -29.45
CA ASP A 192 -14.22 9.70 -29.84
C ASP A 192 -14.38 11.02 -30.59
N ALA A 193 -15.31 11.10 -31.55
CA ALA A 193 -15.62 12.35 -32.25
C ALA A 193 -16.07 13.45 -31.27
N SER A 194 -16.96 13.13 -30.33
CA SER A 194 -17.43 14.09 -29.32
C SER A 194 -16.30 14.59 -28.40
N ILE A 195 -15.39 13.68 -28.02
CA ILE A 195 -14.22 14.02 -27.20
C ILE A 195 -13.30 14.96 -27.99
N GLN A 196 -13.04 14.68 -29.27
CA GLN A 196 -12.20 15.54 -30.10
C GLN A 196 -12.81 16.94 -30.26
N THR A 197 -14.12 17.05 -30.50
CA THR A 197 -14.80 18.35 -30.55
C THR A 197 -14.64 19.13 -29.24
N ALA A 198 -14.90 18.49 -28.10
CA ALA A 198 -14.75 19.11 -26.78
C ALA A 198 -13.29 19.54 -26.50
N LEU A 199 -12.30 18.76 -26.95
CA LEU A 199 -10.88 19.10 -26.82
C LEU A 199 -10.50 20.33 -27.66
N VAL A 200 -11.03 20.43 -28.89
CA VAL A 200 -10.81 21.60 -29.75
C VAL A 200 -11.44 22.86 -29.14
N GLU A 201 -12.68 22.77 -28.66
CA GLU A 201 -13.34 23.90 -27.99
C GLU A 201 -12.58 24.34 -26.73
N ARG A 202 -12.14 23.37 -25.91
CA ARG A 202 -11.35 23.65 -24.70
C ARG A 202 -10.03 24.32 -25.04
N THR A 203 -9.31 23.82 -26.04
CA THR A 203 -8.01 24.39 -26.42
C THR A 203 -8.16 25.80 -27.00
N ALA A 204 -9.20 26.05 -27.81
CA ALA A 204 -9.53 27.39 -28.29
C ALA A 204 -9.86 28.35 -27.13
N ALA A 205 -10.67 27.91 -26.17
CA ALA A 205 -10.98 28.70 -24.98
C ALA A 205 -9.71 28.99 -24.16
N GLN A 206 -8.86 27.99 -23.91
CA GLN A 206 -7.59 28.15 -23.18
C GLN A 206 -6.63 29.11 -23.89
N ALA A 207 -6.54 29.06 -25.22
CA ALA A 207 -5.72 29.98 -26.00
C ALA A 207 -6.20 31.43 -25.87
N SER A 208 -7.51 31.67 -25.70
CA SER A 208 -8.06 33.01 -25.49
C SER A 208 -7.80 33.58 -24.09
N VAL A 209 -7.56 32.73 -23.08
CA VAL A 209 -7.39 33.16 -21.68
C VAL A 209 -6.03 33.83 -21.45
N ALA A 210 -4.94 33.26 -21.99
CA ALA A 210 -3.59 33.81 -21.80
C ALA A 210 -3.45 35.30 -22.21
N PRO A 211 -3.89 35.74 -23.40
CA PRO A 211 -3.81 37.16 -23.78
C PRO A 211 -4.72 38.04 -22.92
N LEU A 212 -5.89 37.56 -22.49
CA LEU A 212 -6.78 38.30 -21.58
C LEU A 212 -6.15 38.49 -20.21
N GLN A 213 -5.50 37.46 -19.66
CA GLN A 213 -4.76 37.56 -18.41
C GLN A 213 -3.57 38.52 -18.51
N ALA A 214 -2.83 38.47 -19.62
CA ALA A 214 -1.74 39.40 -19.90
C ALA A 214 -2.24 40.85 -19.96
N ARG A 215 -3.33 41.12 -20.70
CA ARG A 215 -3.98 42.44 -20.77
C ARG A 215 -4.48 42.92 -19.41
N ARG A 216 -5.05 42.02 -18.59
CA ARG A 216 -5.49 42.34 -17.23
C ARG A 216 -4.31 42.72 -16.35
N SER A 217 -3.23 41.93 -16.38
CA SER A 217 -2.01 42.16 -15.61
C SER A 217 -1.35 43.50 -15.93
N THR A 218 -1.21 43.83 -17.22
CA THR A 218 -0.62 45.10 -17.66
C THR A 218 -1.50 46.29 -17.26
N ALA A 219 -2.82 46.20 -17.45
CA ALA A 219 -3.76 47.24 -17.03
C ALA A 219 -3.73 47.46 -15.50
N TRP A 220 -3.70 46.38 -14.72
CA TRP A 220 -3.61 46.44 -13.26
C TRP A 220 -2.32 47.10 -12.78
N THR A 221 -1.18 46.71 -13.37
CA THR A 221 0.14 47.27 -13.01
C THR A 221 0.21 48.76 -13.33
N ALA A 222 -0.30 49.17 -14.50
CA ALA A 222 -0.38 50.57 -14.89
C ALA A 222 -1.32 51.38 -13.98
N LEU A 223 -2.47 50.82 -13.59
CA LEU A 223 -3.38 51.45 -12.64
C LEU A 223 -2.71 51.65 -11.28
N LYS A 224 -2.04 50.63 -10.74
CA LYS A 224 -1.34 50.73 -9.45
C LYS A 224 -0.21 51.75 -9.49
N ALA A 225 0.55 51.81 -10.57
CA ALA A 225 1.57 52.84 -10.75
C ALA A 225 0.97 54.26 -10.76
N ALA A 226 -0.17 54.46 -11.42
CA ALA A 226 -0.88 55.75 -11.42
C ALA A 226 -1.42 56.11 -10.03
N GLU A 227 -2.02 55.17 -9.31
CA GLU A 227 -2.52 55.37 -7.94
C GLU A 227 -1.39 55.74 -6.97
N SER A 228 -0.25 55.05 -7.04
CA SER A 228 0.92 55.37 -6.20
C SER A 228 1.47 56.77 -6.50
N LYS A 229 1.56 57.16 -7.78
CA LYS A 229 2.01 58.52 -8.15
C LYS A 229 1.03 59.58 -7.66
N LEU A 230 -0.27 59.37 -7.83
CA LEU A 230 -1.29 60.29 -7.33
C LEU A 230 -1.19 60.51 -5.83
N ALA A 231 -1.00 59.44 -5.05
CA ALA A 231 -0.83 59.54 -3.60
C ALA A 231 0.39 60.39 -3.20
N VAL A 232 1.52 60.21 -3.91
CA VAL A 232 2.73 61.01 -3.68
C VAL A 232 2.49 62.48 -4.03
N LEU A 233 1.89 62.77 -5.18
CA LEU A 233 1.65 64.15 -5.60
C LEU A 233 0.61 64.86 -4.72
N SER A 234 -0.43 64.17 -4.27
CA SER A 234 -1.40 64.74 -3.33
C SER A 234 -0.76 65.09 -1.99
N GLU A 235 0.16 64.25 -1.50
CA GLU A 235 0.93 64.51 -0.29
C GLU A 235 1.97 65.63 -0.48
N LEU A 236 2.51 65.80 -1.69
CA LEU A 236 3.36 66.96 -1.98
C LEU A 236 2.56 68.26 -1.98
N GLN A 237 1.34 68.26 -2.51
CA GLN A 237 0.46 69.44 -2.48
C GLN A 237 0.16 69.88 -1.05
N THR A 238 -0.22 68.95 -0.16
CA THR A 238 -0.49 69.30 1.26
C THR A 238 0.74 69.92 1.93
N ARG A 239 1.95 69.43 1.62
CA ARG A 239 3.21 70.01 2.12
C ARG A 239 3.50 71.38 1.54
N PHE A 240 3.23 71.59 0.26
CA PHE A 240 3.38 72.90 -0.37
C PHE A 240 2.39 73.92 0.18
N ASP A 241 1.17 73.50 0.53
CA ASP A 241 0.18 74.37 1.17
C ASP A 241 0.68 74.84 2.55
N LEU A 242 1.26 73.92 3.33
CA LEU A 242 1.87 74.26 4.62
C LEU A 242 3.07 75.21 4.45
N LEU A 243 3.92 74.94 3.46
CA LEU A 243 5.08 75.80 3.16
C LEU A 243 4.64 77.20 2.71
N GLN A 244 3.55 77.31 1.95
CA GLN A 244 2.96 78.61 1.58
C GLN A 244 2.53 79.37 2.82
N GLN A 245 1.79 78.74 3.73
CA GLN A 245 1.34 79.37 4.98
C GLN A 245 2.53 79.84 5.83
N GLN A 246 3.61 79.06 5.86
CA GLN A 246 4.85 79.44 6.52
C GLN A 246 5.46 80.70 5.88
N TYR A 247 5.63 80.73 4.55
CA TYR A 247 6.16 81.91 3.86
C TYR A 247 5.30 83.15 4.06
N GLU A 248 3.97 83.04 4.01
CA GLU A 248 3.05 84.14 4.28
C GLU A 248 3.14 84.65 5.73
N SER A 249 3.34 83.74 6.70
CA SER A 249 3.60 84.12 8.09
C SER A 249 4.96 84.80 8.25
N ASP A 250 5.99 84.29 7.58
CA ASP A 250 7.34 84.84 7.63
C ASP A 250 7.40 86.24 7.00
N LEU A 251 6.72 86.46 5.86
CA LEU A 251 6.57 87.77 5.24
C LEU A 251 5.92 88.77 6.21
N ARG A 252 4.77 88.43 6.81
CA ARG A 252 4.10 89.29 7.80
C ARG A 252 5.01 89.63 8.97
N ARG A 253 5.79 88.66 9.46
CA ARG A 253 6.75 88.87 10.55
C ARG A 253 7.88 89.81 10.14
N LEU A 254 8.46 89.62 8.95
CA LEU A 254 9.54 90.48 8.43
C LEU A 254 9.05 91.91 8.18
N GLU A 255 7.84 92.08 7.65
CA GLU A 255 7.21 93.38 7.46
C GLU A 255 6.99 94.11 8.78
N ALA A 256 6.46 93.43 9.80
CA ALA A 256 6.26 94.00 11.12
C ALA A 256 7.58 94.43 11.79
N ILE A 257 8.64 93.62 11.67
CA ILE A 257 9.97 93.96 12.20
C ILE A 257 10.56 95.15 11.43
N ALA A 258 10.41 95.18 10.10
CA ALA A 258 10.89 96.28 9.29
C ALA A 258 10.17 97.60 9.61
N GLU A 259 8.85 97.57 9.79
CA GLU A 259 8.08 98.76 10.19
C GLU A 259 8.50 99.23 11.58
N ALA A 260 8.61 98.33 12.55
CA ALA A 260 9.08 98.65 13.89
C ALA A 260 10.49 99.28 13.86
N GLY A 261 11.41 98.75 13.05
CA GLY A 261 12.76 99.31 12.88
C GLY A 261 12.74 100.75 12.37
N VAL A 262 11.88 101.07 11.40
CA VAL A 262 11.71 102.44 10.89
C VAL A 262 11.13 103.38 11.96
N ARG A 263 10.15 102.92 12.75
CA ARG A 263 9.55 103.73 13.83
C ARG A 263 10.53 103.97 14.97
N LEU A 264 11.31 102.96 15.33
CA LEU A 264 12.35 103.06 16.35
C LEU A 264 13.49 104.00 15.91
N ASP A 265 13.85 104.02 14.62
CA ASP A 265 14.84 104.95 14.08
C ASP A 265 14.37 106.43 14.13
N GLN A 266 13.07 106.67 13.98
CA GLN A 266 12.47 108.01 14.09
C GLN A 266 12.40 108.51 15.54
N LEU A 267 12.47 107.62 16.53
CA LEU A 267 12.44 107.98 17.94
C LEU A 267 13.83 108.46 18.38
N LYS A 268 13.96 109.77 18.56
CA LYS A 268 15.15 110.36 19.19
C LYS A 268 15.04 110.19 20.71
N GLU A 269 15.98 109.48 21.32
CA GLU A 269 16.12 109.43 22.78
C GLU A 269 16.71 110.76 23.29
N GLU A 270 15.87 111.80 23.42
CA GLU A 270 16.32 113.10 23.92
C GLU A 270 16.55 113.10 25.44
N ARG A 271 15.76 112.31 26.18
CA ARG A 271 15.84 112.19 27.65
C ARG A 271 15.64 110.75 28.08
N CYS A 272 16.37 110.33 29.09
CA CYS A 272 16.18 109.01 29.70
C CYS A 272 14.78 108.91 30.33
N PRO A 273 13.96 107.91 29.98
CA PRO A 273 12.60 107.76 30.51
C PRO A 273 12.57 107.40 32.00
N MET A 274 13.70 106.98 32.57
CA MET A 274 13.80 106.59 33.98
C MET A 274 14.28 107.73 34.90
N CYS A 275 15.23 108.56 34.45
CA CYS A 275 15.83 109.61 35.30
C CYS A 275 15.81 111.02 34.68
N GLY A 276 15.33 111.18 33.44
CA GLY A 276 15.21 112.48 32.76
C GLY A 276 16.52 113.10 32.26
N ALA A 277 17.64 112.40 32.43
CA ALA A 277 18.96 112.86 31.96
C ALA A 277 18.98 113.05 30.44
N LEU A 278 19.59 114.15 29.97
CA LEU A 278 19.82 114.43 28.55
C LEU A 278 20.72 113.37 27.92
N SER A 279 20.57 113.15 26.61
CA SER A 279 21.36 112.16 25.84
C SER A 279 22.87 112.29 26.02
N GLU A 280 23.38 113.52 26.15
CA GLU A 280 24.80 113.82 26.38
C GLU A 280 25.36 113.30 27.72
N HIS A 281 24.49 112.97 28.68
CA HIS A 281 24.85 112.41 29.98
C HIS A 281 24.58 110.91 30.11
N GLN A 282 24.20 110.25 29.00
CA GLN A 282 23.96 108.81 28.96
C GLN A 282 25.26 108.08 28.64
N HIS A 283 25.82 107.38 29.62
CA HIS A 283 27.00 106.52 29.42
C HIS A 283 26.57 105.18 28.82
N HIS A 284 26.99 104.90 27.58
CA HIS A 284 26.63 103.68 26.85
C HIS A 284 27.67 102.54 26.98
N ASP A 285 28.49 102.55 28.03
CA ASP A 285 29.65 101.63 28.21
C ASP A 285 29.29 100.13 28.27
N HIS A 286 28.00 99.78 28.32
CA HIS A 286 27.48 98.40 28.28
C HIS A 286 26.67 98.06 27.03
N ARG A 287 26.65 98.93 26.01
CA ARG A 287 25.96 98.63 24.75
C ARG A 287 26.87 97.75 23.90
N GLU A 288 26.61 96.45 23.88
CA GLU A 288 27.13 95.57 22.81
C GLU A 288 26.87 96.23 21.45
N GLU A 289 27.77 96.07 20.48
CA GLU A 289 27.57 96.52 19.10
C GLU A 289 26.28 95.88 18.55
N ARG A 290 25.16 96.59 18.68
CA ARG A 290 23.87 96.18 18.15
C ARG A 290 23.67 96.90 16.83
N PRO A 291 23.26 96.19 15.76
CA PRO A 291 22.93 96.84 14.49
C PRO A 291 21.87 97.91 14.72
N ALA A 292 21.98 99.04 14.01
CA ALA A 292 21.02 100.10 14.15
C ALA A 292 19.62 99.59 13.75
N PRO A 293 18.52 100.09 14.36
CA PRO A 293 17.16 99.71 13.95
C PRO A 293 16.91 99.89 12.45
N ALA A 294 17.54 100.89 11.82
CA ALA A 294 17.54 101.10 10.38
C ALA A 294 18.19 99.95 9.59
N ASP A 295 19.35 99.44 10.04
CA ASP A 295 20.07 98.33 9.41
C ASP A 295 19.27 97.02 9.49
N VAL A 296 18.65 96.76 10.64
CA VAL A 296 17.75 95.61 10.83
C VAL A 296 16.54 95.71 9.91
N SER A 297 15.92 96.90 9.80
CA SER A 297 14.81 97.14 8.87
C SER A 297 15.22 96.90 7.40
N LEU A 298 16.41 97.36 6.99
CA LEU A 298 16.93 97.13 5.64
C LEU A 298 17.17 95.65 5.37
N ALA A 299 17.77 94.93 6.32
CA ALA A 299 17.98 93.49 6.23
C ALA A 299 16.66 92.71 6.15
N CYS A 300 15.66 93.07 6.97
CA CYS A 300 14.33 92.46 6.93
C CYS A 300 13.62 92.68 5.59
N LYS A 301 13.72 93.88 4.99
CA LYS A 301 13.18 94.15 3.65
C LYS A 301 13.88 93.32 2.57
N ALA A 302 15.20 93.19 2.65
CA ALA A 302 15.97 92.37 1.72
C ALA A 302 15.59 90.89 1.84
N GLU A 303 15.40 90.37 3.05
CA GLU A 303 14.97 88.99 3.28
C GLU A 303 13.52 88.77 2.84
N ALA A 304 12.60 89.70 3.13
CA ALA A 304 11.22 89.64 2.67
C ALA A 304 11.14 89.57 1.14
N ALA A 305 11.98 90.32 0.43
CA ALA A 305 12.08 90.25 -1.02
C ALA A 305 12.58 88.88 -1.53
N LYS A 306 13.43 88.17 -0.77
CA LYS A 306 13.84 86.79 -1.10
C LYS A 306 12.70 85.81 -0.83
N THR A 307 12.07 85.88 0.34
CA THR A 307 10.94 85.01 0.71
C THR A 307 9.78 85.17 -0.26
N PHE A 308 9.52 86.39 -0.74
CA PHE A 308 8.51 86.66 -1.76
C PHE A 308 8.81 85.95 -3.09
N LYS A 309 10.07 85.93 -3.54
CA LYS A 309 10.47 85.17 -4.74
C LYS A 309 10.27 83.67 -4.55
N LEU A 310 10.67 83.12 -3.40
CA LEU A 310 10.45 81.72 -3.06
C LEU A 310 8.96 81.37 -3.03
N LEU A 311 8.11 82.27 -2.54
CA LEU A 311 6.66 82.11 -2.55
C LEU A 311 6.10 82.10 -3.98
N GLN A 312 6.59 82.96 -4.87
CA GLN A 312 6.20 82.97 -6.28
C GLN A 312 6.60 81.65 -6.98
N ASP A 313 7.82 81.18 -6.75
CA ASP A 313 8.30 79.90 -7.28
C ASP A 313 7.45 78.73 -6.74
N LEU A 314 7.12 78.74 -5.45
CA LEU A 314 6.23 77.76 -4.83
C LEU A 314 4.83 77.76 -5.47
N GLN A 315 4.28 78.93 -5.78
CA GLN A 315 2.98 79.02 -6.44
C GLN A 315 3.01 78.41 -7.85
N THR A 316 4.08 78.65 -8.62
CA THR A 316 4.23 78.03 -9.94
C THR A 316 4.36 76.51 -9.88
N THR A 317 5.14 75.99 -8.93
CA THR A 317 5.31 74.54 -8.73
C THR A 317 4.01 73.89 -8.26
N ARG A 318 3.26 74.51 -7.34
CA ARG A 318 1.93 74.03 -6.92
C ARG A 318 0.96 73.94 -8.09
N ALA A 319 0.90 74.96 -8.95
CA ALA A 319 0.04 74.96 -10.13
C ALA A 319 0.42 73.83 -11.12
N ALA A 320 1.72 73.63 -11.36
CA ALA A 320 2.22 72.55 -12.22
C ALA A 320 1.86 71.17 -11.65
N THR A 321 2.09 70.96 -10.34
CA THR A 321 1.73 69.70 -9.67
C THR A 321 0.22 69.46 -9.66
N ALA A 322 -0.60 70.51 -9.51
CA ALA A 322 -2.05 70.40 -9.60
C ALA A 322 -2.54 69.96 -10.98
N ALA A 323 -1.98 70.53 -12.05
CA ALA A 323 -2.28 70.08 -13.40
C ALA A 323 -1.89 68.62 -13.63
N GLU A 324 -0.74 68.19 -13.10
CA GLU A 324 -0.30 66.79 -13.20
C GLU A 324 -1.22 65.82 -12.43
N VAL A 325 -1.67 66.21 -11.23
CA VAL A 325 -2.65 65.44 -10.45
C VAL A 325 -3.97 65.27 -11.21
N GLU A 326 -4.51 66.35 -11.79
CA GLU A 326 -5.76 66.29 -12.56
C GLU A 326 -5.63 65.38 -13.79
N GLN A 327 -4.53 65.47 -14.53
CA GLN A 327 -4.24 64.58 -15.66
C GLN A 327 -4.14 63.11 -15.23
N LEU A 328 -3.45 62.84 -14.12
CA LEU A 328 -3.31 61.48 -13.61
C LEU A 328 -4.63 60.94 -13.04
N GLN A 329 -5.49 61.77 -12.47
CA GLN A 329 -6.83 61.40 -12.03
C GLN A 329 -7.70 60.97 -13.22
N GLY A 330 -7.76 61.79 -14.27
CA GLY A 330 -8.49 61.42 -15.50
C GLY A 330 -7.96 60.13 -16.12
N ALA A 331 -6.64 59.95 -16.15
CA ALA A 331 -6.01 58.73 -16.66
C ALA A 331 -6.22 57.51 -15.72
N ARG A 332 -6.39 57.71 -14.42
CA ARG A 332 -6.75 56.65 -13.46
C ARG A 332 -8.20 56.21 -13.68
N ASP A 333 -9.13 57.16 -13.79
CA ASP A 333 -10.56 56.87 -13.90
C ASP A 333 -10.88 56.14 -15.21
N ALA A 334 -10.26 56.56 -16.32
CA ALA A 334 -10.33 55.84 -17.59
C ALA A 334 -9.81 54.39 -17.47
N ARG A 335 -8.71 54.17 -16.74
CA ARG A 335 -8.14 52.84 -16.51
C ARG A 335 -8.97 51.99 -15.55
N GLN A 336 -9.59 52.59 -14.54
CA GLN A 336 -10.51 51.91 -13.63
C GLN A 336 -11.76 51.42 -14.37
N GLY A 337 -12.31 52.23 -15.27
CA GLY A 337 -13.42 51.82 -16.14
C GLY A 337 -13.05 50.63 -17.04
N HIS A 338 -11.83 50.61 -17.59
CA HIS A 338 -11.32 49.47 -18.35
C HIS A 338 -11.07 48.22 -17.48
N ALA A 339 -10.65 48.40 -16.22
CA ALA A 339 -10.40 47.30 -15.30
C ALA A 339 -11.68 46.66 -14.76
N SER A 340 -12.78 47.42 -14.61
CA SER A 340 -14.09 46.90 -14.16
C SER A 340 -14.81 46.02 -15.20
N VAL A 341 -14.38 46.04 -16.46
CA VAL A 341 -14.90 45.16 -17.52
C VAL A 341 -14.44 43.71 -17.32
N PHE A 342 -13.36 43.49 -16.55
CA PHE A 342 -12.92 42.14 -16.22
C PHE A 342 -13.59 41.67 -14.93
N PRO A 343 -14.36 40.56 -14.93
CA PRO A 343 -15.02 40.06 -13.74
C PRO A 343 -14.00 39.81 -12.63
N ARG A 344 -14.28 40.32 -11.43
CA ARG A 344 -13.53 39.99 -10.22
C ARG A 344 -13.79 38.51 -9.94
N SER A 345 -12.74 37.71 -10.04
CA SER A 345 -12.72 36.30 -9.63
C SER A 345 -12.98 36.16 -8.15
#